data_AF-A0A6J6T9L1-F1
#
_entry.id   AF-A0A6J6T9L1-F1
#
_cell.length_a   1.000
_cell.length_b   1.000
_cell.length_c   1.000
_cell.angle_alpha   90.00
_cell.angle_beta   90.00
_cell.angle_gamma   90.00
#
_symmetry.space_group_name_H-M   'P 1'
#
loop_
_entity.id
_entity.type
_entity.pdbx_description
1 polymer ?
#
loop_
_entity_poly.entity_id
_entity_poly.type
_entity_poly.pdbx_seq_one_letter_code
_entity_poly.pdbx_strand_id
1 'polypeptide(L)'
;MSSDGRTTGLVGWGLALLAHLLGRRPRTRLRRTAVRRIQLRYLDWPLQRLALALLTRRADQSWWDRVATELSPAEHPAFFGGADTARATRGAFRAGIYPMPEPCPADARLRRVALAVRGLPWHCPDPRAVTPAGAALANKSLRRTLRGSGWTTSMDGAFEEVLAHCARPESENYWLTPAHRRTWRDLHAHGDAHSLEVWEGTELVGGLFGLQTGGVFYVASLFHSRSNASKVADLDLNARLAAAGGALVDAGGFWYDYFESVGVRQVSRAEFLATLRRTRDDVVDLDRARLPVARLLPA
;
A
#
# COMPACT_ATOMS: atom_id res chain seq x y z
N MET A 1 -25.70 -43.91 -20.01
CA MET A 1 -26.42 -43.15 -18.97
C MET A 1 -25.81 -43.55 -17.63
N SER A 2 -24.84 -42.82 -17.03
CA SER A 2 -24.98 -41.50 -16.35
C SER A 2 -26.12 -41.55 -15.33
N SER A 3 -25.98 -41.24 -14.03
CA SER A 3 -25.02 -40.37 -13.30
C SER A 3 -25.09 -40.69 -11.78
N ASP A 4 -23.94 -40.78 -11.11
CA ASP A 4 -23.40 -39.84 -10.12
C ASP A 4 -23.76 -40.07 -8.64
N GLY A 5 -22.89 -40.86 -7.98
CA GLY A 5 -22.70 -40.88 -6.52
C GLY A 5 -21.48 -40.06 -6.06
N ARG A 6 -21.08 -38.99 -6.79
CA ARG A 6 -19.85 -38.22 -6.49
C ARG A 6 -20.07 -36.91 -5.72
N THR A 7 -21.31 -36.46 -5.55
CA THR A 7 -21.64 -35.16 -4.93
C THR A 7 -21.67 -35.19 -3.40
N THR A 8 -21.79 -36.35 -2.77
CA THR A 8 -21.82 -36.48 -1.29
C THR A 8 -20.43 -36.49 -0.64
N GLY A 9 -19.35 -36.72 -1.40
CA GLY A 9 -17.99 -36.70 -0.87
C GLY A 9 -17.45 -35.29 -0.62
N LEU A 10 -17.60 -34.38 -1.58
CA LEU A 10 -16.98 -33.04 -1.57
C LEU A 10 -17.54 -32.11 -0.49
N VAL A 11 -18.84 -32.21 -0.19
CA VAL A 11 -19.49 -31.42 0.87
C VAL A 11 -19.01 -31.87 2.26
N GLY A 12 -18.74 -33.17 2.44
CA GLY A 12 -18.25 -33.73 3.70
C GLY A 12 -16.84 -33.25 4.08
N TRP A 13 -15.95 -33.10 3.11
CA TRP A 13 -14.59 -32.60 3.35
C TRP A 13 -14.56 -31.10 3.65
N GLY A 14 -15.43 -30.30 3.02
CA GLY A 14 -15.59 -28.88 3.30
C GLY A 14 -16.06 -28.60 4.73
N LEU A 15 -17.04 -29.38 5.22
CA LEU A 15 -17.54 -29.31 6.59
C LEU A 15 -16.50 -29.77 7.63
N ALA A 16 -15.71 -30.80 7.32
CA ALA A 16 -14.64 -31.29 8.20
C ALA A 16 -13.50 -30.27 8.36
N LEU A 17 -13.14 -29.56 7.29
CA LEU A 17 -12.15 -28.48 7.32
C LEU A 17 -12.67 -27.28 8.13
N LEU A 18 -13.94 -26.91 7.96
CA LEU A 18 -14.61 -25.88 8.76
C LEU A 18 -14.67 -26.26 10.24
N ALA A 19 -14.99 -27.51 10.58
CA ALA A 19 -15.00 -28.00 11.96
C ALA A 19 -13.61 -27.99 12.61
N HIS A 20 -12.56 -28.27 11.84
CA HIS A 20 -11.16 -28.21 12.29
C HIS A 20 -10.69 -26.76 12.53
N LEU A 21 -11.06 -25.82 11.66
CA LEU A 21 -10.72 -24.40 11.79
C LEU A 21 -11.53 -23.69 12.89
N LEU A 22 -12.74 -24.17 13.20
CA LEU A 22 -13.61 -23.66 14.27
C LEU A 22 -13.30 -24.26 15.66
N GLY A 23 -12.16 -24.95 15.82
CA GLY A 23 -11.64 -25.34 17.14
C GLY A 23 -12.31 -26.56 17.80
N ARG A 24 -13.13 -27.33 17.08
CA ARG A 24 -13.52 -28.66 17.58
C ARG A 24 -12.43 -29.66 17.25
N ARG A 25 -11.69 -30.09 18.27
CA ARG A 25 -10.61 -31.10 18.16
C ARG A 25 -11.11 -32.33 17.40
N PRO A 26 -10.57 -32.65 16.20
CA PRO A 26 -10.74 -33.98 15.65
C PRO A 26 -9.90 -34.93 16.49
N ARG A 27 -10.54 -35.96 17.06
CA ARG A 27 -9.82 -37.13 17.56
C ARG A 27 -9.23 -37.86 16.35
N THR A 28 -8.02 -37.49 15.93
CA THR A 28 -7.01 -38.37 15.30
C THR A 28 -5.85 -37.55 14.72
N ARG A 29 -4.66 -38.15 14.77
CA ARG A 29 -3.35 -37.60 14.33
C ARG A 29 -3.33 -37.32 12.82
N LEU A 30 -3.85 -36.19 12.36
CA LEU A 30 -3.54 -35.67 11.03
C LEU A 30 -2.42 -34.61 11.15
N ARG A 31 -1.22 -35.04 10.74
CA ARG A 31 0.05 -34.34 10.87
C ARG A 31 0.07 -33.02 10.08
N ARG A 32 0.88 -32.08 10.60
CA ARG A 32 1.27 -30.72 10.14
C ARG A 32 1.62 -30.54 8.64
N THR A 33 1.52 -31.57 7.80
CA THR A 33 1.88 -31.55 6.38
C THR A 33 0.72 -31.16 5.47
N ALA A 34 -0.54 -31.26 5.93
CA ALA A 34 -1.73 -31.01 5.10
C ALA A 34 -1.90 -29.52 4.70
N VAL A 35 -1.48 -28.57 5.54
CA VAL A 35 -1.65 -27.13 5.26
C VAL A 35 -0.73 -26.63 4.13
N ARG A 36 0.38 -27.33 3.84
CA ARG A 36 1.29 -26.97 2.74
C ARG A 36 0.86 -27.51 1.35
N ARG A 37 -0.14 -28.39 1.29
CA ARG A 37 -0.53 -29.09 0.05
C ARG A 37 -2.02 -29.04 -0.28
N ILE A 38 -2.82 -28.24 0.42
CA ILE A 38 -4.16 -27.90 -0.08
C ILE A 38 -3.95 -26.89 -1.22
N GLN A 39 -3.72 -27.41 -2.42
CA GLN A 39 -3.95 -26.67 -3.63
C GLN A 39 -5.41 -26.21 -3.59
N LEU A 40 -5.61 -24.90 -3.50
CA LEU A 40 -6.87 -24.17 -3.68
C LEU A 40 -7.43 -24.32 -5.12
N ARG A 41 -7.21 -25.48 -5.77
CA ARG A 41 -7.70 -25.82 -7.12
C ARG A 41 -9.11 -26.42 -7.12
N TYR A 42 -9.65 -26.79 -5.95
CA TYR A 42 -10.92 -27.53 -5.85
C TYR A 42 -12.00 -26.88 -4.97
N LEU A 43 -11.82 -25.61 -4.62
CA LEU A 43 -12.88 -24.81 -4.00
C LEU A 43 -13.28 -23.74 -5.00
N ASP A 44 -14.55 -23.70 -5.41
CA ASP A 44 -15.09 -22.58 -6.17
C ASP A 44 -14.75 -21.28 -5.41
N TRP A 45 -14.28 -20.27 -6.14
CA TRP A 45 -13.84 -18.97 -5.62
C TRP A 45 -14.73 -18.39 -4.47
N PRO A 46 -16.07 -18.51 -4.49
CA PRO A 46 -16.93 -18.06 -3.39
C PRO A 46 -16.70 -18.78 -2.04
N LEU A 47 -16.36 -20.06 -2.03
CA LEU A 47 -16.14 -20.83 -0.79
C LEU A 47 -14.77 -20.55 -0.18
N GLN A 48 -13.77 -20.24 -1.03
CA GLN A 48 -12.49 -19.70 -0.56
C GLN A 48 -12.72 -18.35 0.14
N ARG A 49 -13.61 -17.51 -0.39
CA ARG A 49 -13.97 -16.21 0.21
C ARG A 49 -14.65 -16.35 1.57
N LEU A 50 -15.57 -17.30 1.74
CA LEU A 50 -16.23 -17.52 3.03
C LEU A 50 -15.26 -18.08 4.09
N ALA A 51 -14.39 -19.00 3.69
CA ALA A 51 -13.37 -19.56 4.57
C ALA A 51 -12.33 -18.50 5.02
N LEU A 52 -11.85 -17.66 4.10
CA LEU A 52 -10.99 -16.53 4.46
C LEU A 52 -11.73 -15.49 5.32
N ALA A 53 -12.97 -15.13 4.98
CA ALA A 53 -13.77 -14.18 5.74
C ALA A 53 -14.01 -14.64 7.20
N LEU A 54 -14.29 -15.93 7.40
CA LEU A 54 -14.48 -16.53 8.73
C LEU A 54 -13.16 -16.62 9.52
N LEU A 55 -12.02 -16.82 8.85
CA LEU A 55 -10.70 -16.76 9.47
C LEU A 55 -10.29 -15.32 9.85
N THR A 56 -10.87 -14.30 9.19
CA THR A 56 -10.51 -12.88 9.41
C THR A 56 -11.23 -12.19 10.56
N ARG A 57 -12.04 -12.90 11.36
CA ARG A 57 -12.73 -12.31 12.53
C ARG A 57 -11.90 -12.22 13.81
N ARG A 58 -10.63 -12.66 13.81
CA ARG A 58 -9.69 -12.49 14.93
C ARG A 58 -8.28 -12.33 14.40
N ALA A 59 -7.87 -11.10 14.11
CA ALA A 59 -6.53 -10.80 13.60
C ALA A 59 -5.97 -9.55 14.30
N ASP A 60 -5.76 -9.68 15.60
CA ASP A 60 -4.83 -8.87 16.39
C ASP A 60 -3.38 -9.40 16.24
N GLN A 61 -3.05 -10.10 15.16
CA GLN A 61 -1.68 -10.49 14.79
C GLN A 61 -1.53 -10.38 13.27
N SER A 62 -0.35 -9.96 12.80
CA SER A 62 -0.03 -9.79 11.37
C SER A 62 0.00 -11.13 10.65
N TRP A 63 -1.17 -11.61 10.25
CA TRP A 63 -1.34 -12.75 9.35
C TRP A 63 -0.85 -12.44 7.92
N TRP A 64 -0.50 -11.18 7.64
CA TRP A 64 0.01 -10.70 6.36
C TRP A 64 1.28 -11.43 5.88
N ASP A 65 2.18 -11.82 6.78
CA ASP A 65 3.35 -12.63 6.41
C ASP A 65 2.95 -14.05 5.93
N ARG A 66 1.69 -14.47 6.15
CA ARG A 66 1.15 -15.76 5.67
C ARG A 66 0.40 -15.62 4.35
N VAL A 67 0.20 -14.40 3.84
CA VAL A 67 -0.41 -14.18 2.53
C VAL A 67 0.61 -14.52 1.46
N ALA A 68 0.26 -15.43 0.56
CA ALA A 68 1.09 -15.80 -0.57
C ALA A 68 1.06 -14.70 -1.64
N THR A 69 1.68 -13.54 -1.38
CA THR A 69 1.70 -12.37 -2.27
C THR A 69 2.31 -12.66 -3.64
N GLU A 70 3.24 -13.60 -3.70
CA GLU A 70 3.83 -14.09 -4.94
C GLU A 70 2.80 -14.75 -5.87
N LEU A 71 1.68 -15.25 -5.33
CA LEU A 71 0.60 -15.89 -6.08
C LEU A 71 -0.59 -14.97 -6.34
N SER A 72 -0.52 -13.71 -5.93
CA SER A 72 -1.62 -12.75 -6.14
C SER A 72 -1.83 -12.46 -7.63
N PRO A 73 -3.07 -12.22 -8.08
CA PRO A 73 -3.31 -11.75 -9.44
C PRO A 73 -2.61 -10.40 -9.67
N ALA A 74 -2.08 -10.18 -10.87
CA ALA A 74 -1.37 -8.94 -11.21
C ALA A 74 -2.28 -7.70 -11.17
N GLU A 75 -3.50 -7.83 -11.70
CA GLU A 75 -4.45 -6.72 -11.87
C GLU A 75 -5.61 -6.73 -10.87
N HIS A 76 -5.75 -7.79 -10.06
CA HIS A 76 -6.84 -7.92 -9.09
C HIS A 76 -6.33 -7.84 -7.65
N PRO A 77 -7.21 -7.51 -6.68
CA PRO A 77 -6.84 -7.54 -5.28
C PRO A 77 -6.29 -8.91 -4.88
N ALA A 78 -5.14 -8.90 -4.21
CA ALA A 78 -4.57 -10.05 -3.53
C ALA A 78 -5.51 -10.59 -2.44
N PHE A 79 -6.26 -9.68 -1.81
CA PHE A 79 -7.16 -9.99 -0.71
C PHE A 79 -8.30 -8.96 -0.59
N PHE A 80 -9.43 -9.42 -0.06
CA PHE A 80 -10.63 -8.62 0.23
C PHE A 80 -11.03 -8.84 1.69
N GLY A 81 -11.15 -7.76 2.46
CA GLY A 81 -11.55 -7.83 3.87
C GLY A 81 -10.54 -7.22 4.83
N GLY A 82 -10.56 -7.66 6.09
CA GLY A 82 -9.73 -7.10 7.15
C GLY A 82 -10.25 -5.76 7.68
N ALA A 83 -9.79 -5.38 8.87
CA ALA A 83 -10.10 -4.09 9.46
C ALA A 83 -9.11 -3.03 8.95
N ASP A 84 -9.63 -1.90 8.47
CA ASP A 84 -8.85 -0.70 8.16
C ASP A 84 -8.40 -0.03 9.46
N THR A 85 -7.32 -0.55 10.02
CA THR A 85 -6.73 -0.12 11.30
C THR A 85 -5.23 0.08 11.09
N ALA A 86 -4.60 0.96 11.87
CA ALA A 86 -3.17 1.22 11.72
C ALA A 86 -2.34 -0.07 11.78
N ARG A 87 -2.63 -0.96 12.73
CA ARG A 87 -1.95 -2.24 12.87
C ARG A 87 -2.07 -3.14 11.64
N ALA A 88 -3.29 -3.28 11.11
CA ALA A 88 -3.52 -4.11 9.94
C ALA A 88 -2.85 -3.52 8.71
N THR A 89 -3.00 -2.21 8.50
CA THR A 89 -2.40 -1.49 7.37
C THR A 89 -0.87 -1.56 7.40
N ARG A 90 -0.25 -1.28 8.55
CA ARG A 90 1.20 -1.45 8.75
C ARG A 90 1.66 -2.86 8.39
N GLY A 91 0.95 -3.89 8.86
CA GLY A 91 1.28 -5.28 8.54
C GLY A 91 1.14 -5.61 7.06
N ALA A 92 0.17 -5.03 6.35
CA ALA A 92 0.00 -5.21 4.92
C ALA A 92 1.18 -4.60 4.14
N PHE A 93 1.57 -3.36 4.45
CA PHE A 93 2.72 -2.71 3.83
C PHE A 93 4.02 -3.49 4.05
N ARG A 94 4.22 -4.05 5.26
CA ARG A 94 5.35 -4.95 5.56
C ARG A 94 5.38 -6.25 4.75
N ALA A 95 4.24 -6.66 4.19
CA ALA A 95 4.11 -7.78 3.25
C ALA A 95 4.15 -7.34 1.77
N GLY A 96 4.32 -6.05 1.50
CA GLY A 96 4.31 -5.48 0.15
C GLY A 96 2.92 -5.34 -0.42
N ILE A 97 1.90 -5.24 0.44
CA ILE A 97 0.50 -5.10 0.07
C ILE A 97 0.02 -3.71 0.49
N TYR A 98 -0.78 -3.05 -0.33
CA TYR A 98 -1.40 -1.77 0.03
C TYR A 98 -2.90 -1.79 -0.23
N PRO A 99 -3.69 -1.05 0.56
CA PRO A 99 -5.11 -0.90 0.29
C PRO A 99 -5.28 0.03 -0.91
N MET A 100 -6.04 -0.41 -1.90
CA MET A 100 -6.41 0.43 -3.03
C MET A 100 -7.79 0.03 -3.47
N PRO A 101 -8.78 0.92 -3.42
CA PRO A 101 -10.11 0.55 -3.89
C PRO A 101 -10.07 0.36 -5.40
N GLU A 102 -10.74 -0.71 -5.86
CA GLU A 102 -11.00 -0.94 -7.28
C GLU A 102 -11.69 0.29 -7.88
N PRO A 103 -11.42 0.63 -9.17
CA PRO A 103 -12.19 1.62 -9.92
C PRO A 103 -13.68 1.32 -9.73
N CYS A 104 -14.31 2.09 -8.86
CA CYS A 104 -15.62 1.77 -8.37
C CYS A 104 -16.65 2.16 -9.44
N PRO A 105 -17.78 1.43 -9.59
CA PRO A 105 -18.93 1.96 -10.31
C PRO A 105 -19.23 3.38 -9.82
N ALA A 106 -19.58 4.28 -10.76
CA ALA A 106 -19.77 5.71 -10.52
C ALA A 106 -20.78 6.05 -9.40
N ASP A 107 -21.57 5.06 -8.95
CA ASP A 107 -22.58 5.18 -7.91
C ASP A 107 -22.03 4.89 -6.49
N ALA A 108 -22.04 5.93 -5.64
CA ALA A 108 -21.62 5.88 -4.24
C ALA A 108 -22.44 4.94 -3.33
N ARG A 109 -23.67 4.55 -3.72
CA ARG A 109 -24.50 3.56 -3.00
C ARG A 109 -24.07 2.14 -3.35
N LEU A 110 -23.88 1.83 -4.63
CA LEU A 110 -23.36 0.54 -5.07
C LEU A 110 -21.97 0.28 -4.47
N ARG A 111 -21.17 1.34 -4.31
CA ARG A 111 -19.89 1.30 -3.60
C ARG A 111 -20.02 0.86 -2.15
N ARG A 112 -20.93 1.47 -1.38
CA ARG A 112 -21.12 1.13 0.04
C ARG A 112 -21.56 -0.32 0.19
N VAL A 113 -22.41 -0.80 -0.71
CA VAL A 113 -22.79 -2.21 -0.75
C VAL A 113 -21.60 -3.09 -1.10
N ALA A 114 -20.80 -2.75 -2.11
CA ALA A 114 -19.61 -3.52 -2.49
C ALA A 114 -18.57 -3.60 -1.36
N LEU A 115 -18.28 -2.49 -0.65
CA LEU A 115 -17.38 -2.48 0.50
C LEU A 115 -17.97 -3.24 1.70
N ALA A 116 -19.28 -3.13 1.95
CA ALA A 116 -19.93 -3.87 3.03
C ALA A 116 -19.95 -5.39 2.75
N VAL A 117 -20.05 -5.79 1.48
CA VAL A 117 -20.14 -7.20 1.05
C VAL A 117 -18.76 -7.82 0.84
N ARG A 118 -17.80 -7.07 0.28
CA ARG A 118 -16.47 -7.59 -0.10
C ARG A 118 -15.37 -7.15 0.86
N GLY A 119 -15.52 -6.06 1.60
CA GLY A 119 -14.45 -5.47 2.42
C GLY A 119 -13.43 -4.68 1.60
N LEU A 120 -12.41 -4.14 2.28
CA LEU A 120 -11.34 -3.34 1.63
C LEU A 120 -10.49 -4.23 0.71
N PRO A 121 -10.32 -3.88 -0.57
CA PRO A 121 -9.37 -4.55 -1.46
C PRO A 121 -7.91 -4.16 -1.17
N TRP A 122 -7.05 -5.17 -1.23
CA TRP A 122 -5.63 -5.07 -0.96
C TRP A 122 -4.84 -5.59 -2.16
N HIS A 123 -3.91 -4.80 -2.69
CA HIS A 123 -3.21 -5.08 -3.95
C HIS A 123 -1.72 -5.34 -3.75
N CYS A 124 -1.16 -6.19 -4.62
CA CYS A 124 0.26 -6.44 -4.78
C CYS A 124 0.56 -6.57 -6.30
N PRO A 125 0.70 -5.43 -7.01
CA PRO A 125 0.74 -5.42 -8.48
C PRO A 125 2.00 -6.11 -9.05
N ASP A 126 1.92 -6.50 -10.31
CA ASP A 126 3.06 -6.96 -11.12
C ASP A 126 2.86 -6.52 -12.58
N PRO A 127 3.69 -5.64 -13.14
CA PRO A 127 4.85 -5.00 -12.52
C PRO A 127 4.48 -3.93 -11.47
N ARG A 128 5.49 -3.39 -10.79
CA ARG A 128 5.34 -2.36 -9.76
C ARG A 128 6.19 -1.13 -10.06
N ALA A 129 5.63 0.06 -9.89
CA ALA A 129 6.32 1.32 -10.17
C ALA A 129 7.12 1.78 -8.95
N VAL A 130 8.43 1.95 -9.11
CA VAL A 130 9.35 2.32 -8.03
C VAL A 130 10.41 3.31 -8.51
N THR A 131 10.94 4.09 -7.58
CA THR A 131 12.12 4.93 -7.77
C THR A 131 13.20 4.49 -6.79
N PRO A 132 14.36 3.96 -7.25
CA PRO A 132 15.49 3.72 -6.36
C PRO A 132 15.86 4.98 -5.58
N ALA A 133 16.26 4.82 -4.32
CA ALA A 133 16.70 5.94 -3.50
C ALA A 133 17.88 6.66 -4.19
N GLY A 134 17.77 7.97 -4.38
CA GLY A 134 18.75 8.81 -5.04
C GLY A 134 18.68 8.82 -6.58
N ALA A 135 17.74 8.08 -7.17
CA ALA A 135 17.58 8.00 -8.62
C ALA A 135 16.47 8.91 -9.19
N ALA A 136 15.76 9.67 -8.35
CA ALA A 136 14.76 10.61 -8.83
C ALA A 136 15.40 11.72 -9.68
N LEU A 137 14.76 12.07 -10.80
CA LEU A 137 15.29 13.00 -11.80
C LEU A 137 14.47 14.30 -11.85
N ALA A 138 15.17 15.42 -11.79
CA ALA A 138 14.56 16.72 -12.03
C ALA A 138 14.63 17.10 -13.51
N ASN A 139 13.50 17.13 -14.21
CA ASN A 139 13.44 17.59 -15.60
C ASN A 139 13.71 19.12 -15.73
N LYS A 140 13.81 19.64 -16.96
CA LYS A 140 14.11 21.07 -17.22
C LYS A 140 13.15 22.03 -16.52
N SER A 141 11.87 21.70 -16.44
CA SER A 141 10.86 22.54 -15.77
C SER A 141 11.07 22.52 -14.26
N LEU A 142 11.28 21.33 -13.67
CA LEU A 142 11.52 21.19 -12.24
C LEU A 142 12.80 21.91 -11.82
N ARG A 143 13.91 21.78 -12.57
CA ARG A 143 15.16 22.51 -12.33
C ARG A 143 15.02 24.04 -12.41
N ARG A 144 14.03 24.56 -13.16
CA ARG A 144 13.71 25.99 -13.15
C ARG A 144 12.99 26.37 -11.86
N THR A 145 12.01 25.57 -11.45
CA THR A 145 11.31 25.76 -10.16
C THR A 145 12.29 25.74 -9.00
N LEU A 146 13.17 24.74 -8.90
CA LEU A 146 14.14 24.60 -7.81
C LEU A 146 15.08 25.81 -7.67
N ARG A 147 15.46 26.46 -8.80
CA ARG A 147 16.33 27.65 -8.79
C ARG A 147 15.61 28.94 -8.41
N GLY A 148 14.34 29.07 -8.81
CA GLY A 148 13.66 30.36 -8.81
C GLY A 148 12.55 30.53 -7.79
N SER A 149 12.07 29.45 -7.16
CA SER A 149 10.87 29.53 -6.33
C SER A 149 11.11 30.04 -4.91
N GLY A 150 12.34 29.92 -4.39
CA GLY A 150 12.63 30.21 -2.98
C GLY A 150 11.89 29.28 -2.01
N TRP A 151 11.35 28.15 -2.50
CA TRP A 151 10.57 27.22 -1.67
C TRP A 151 11.46 26.46 -0.68
N THR A 152 10.81 25.92 0.35
CA THR A 152 11.42 25.02 1.33
C THR A 152 10.60 23.75 1.45
N THR A 153 11.22 22.66 1.88
CA THR A 153 10.56 21.39 2.20
C THR A 153 10.78 21.00 3.64
N SER A 154 9.79 20.40 4.29
CA SER A 154 9.92 19.78 5.63
C SER A 154 9.29 18.38 5.63
N MET A 155 9.48 17.64 6.71
CA MET A 155 8.71 16.41 6.95
C MET A 155 8.02 16.44 8.30
N ASP A 156 6.86 15.79 8.38
CA ASP A 156 6.03 15.63 9.58
C ASP A 156 5.63 16.96 10.26
N GLY A 157 5.77 18.08 9.56
CA GLY A 157 5.47 19.42 10.10
C GLY A 157 4.00 19.80 9.99
N ALA A 158 3.28 19.24 9.01
CA ALA A 158 1.88 19.56 8.75
C ALA A 158 1.08 18.37 8.18
N PHE A 159 1.23 17.19 8.80
CA PHE A 159 0.60 15.94 8.32
C PHE A 159 -0.91 16.07 8.09
N GLU A 160 -1.64 16.71 9.02
CA GLU A 160 -3.09 16.91 8.89
C GLU A 160 -3.46 17.80 7.70
N GLU A 161 -2.69 18.85 7.43
CA GLU A 161 -2.94 19.76 6.30
C GLU A 161 -2.67 19.05 4.97
N VAL A 162 -1.59 18.29 4.89
CA VAL A 162 -1.28 17.45 3.72
C VAL A 162 -2.39 16.43 3.48
N LEU A 163 -2.81 15.70 4.52
CA LEU A 163 -3.87 14.71 4.45
C LEU A 163 -5.21 15.34 4.00
N ALA A 164 -5.53 16.52 4.52
CA ALA A 164 -6.72 17.28 4.13
C ALA A 164 -6.67 17.71 2.66
N HIS A 165 -5.52 18.21 2.19
CA HIS A 165 -5.33 18.60 0.80
C HIS A 165 -5.34 17.45 -0.19
N CYS A 166 -4.94 16.24 0.22
CA CYS A 166 -5.06 15.04 -0.61
C CYS A 166 -6.49 14.48 -0.66
N ALA A 167 -7.29 14.70 0.39
CA ALA A 167 -8.66 14.17 0.51
C ALA A 167 -9.74 14.95 -0.27
N ARG A 168 -9.39 15.59 -1.39
CA ARG A 168 -10.29 16.50 -2.12
C ARG A 168 -11.57 15.79 -2.58
N PRO A 169 -12.76 16.31 -2.21
CA PRO A 169 -14.04 15.63 -2.42
C PRO A 169 -14.48 15.51 -3.89
N GLU A 170 -13.89 16.30 -4.80
CA GLU A 170 -14.29 16.39 -6.21
C GLU A 170 -13.38 15.62 -7.18
N SER A 171 -12.44 14.80 -6.67
CA SER A 171 -11.48 14.09 -7.50
C SER A 171 -11.58 12.58 -7.36
N GLU A 172 -10.93 11.87 -8.29
CA GLU A 172 -10.64 10.43 -8.32
C GLU A 172 -10.03 9.86 -7.00
N ASN A 173 -9.78 10.69 -5.98
CA ASN A 173 -9.33 10.31 -4.64
C ASN A 173 -10.46 9.84 -3.71
N TYR A 174 -11.39 9.05 -4.24
CA TYR A 174 -12.53 8.50 -3.51
C TYR A 174 -12.12 7.53 -2.39
N TRP A 175 -10.85 7.10 -2.38
CA TRP A 175 -10.29 6.12 -1.45
C TRP A 175 -10.02 6.68 -0.05
N LEU A 176 -9.71 7.98 0.07
CA LEU A 176 -9.31 8.62 1.33
C LEU A 176 -10.52 9.06 2.18
N THR A 177 -11.39 8.10 2.50
CA THR A 177 -12.62 8.31 3.27
C THR A 177 -12.33 8.82 4.69
N PRO A 178 -13.33 9.39 5.41
CA PRO A 178 -13.14 9.79 6.80
C PRO A 178 -12.63 8.68 7.74
N ALA A 179 -13.02 7.42 7.48
CA ALA A 179 -12.52 6.28 8.23
C ALA A 179 -11.05 5.99 7.91
N HIS A 180 -10.70 5.97 6.62
CA HIS A 180 -9.33 5.71 6.18
C HIS A 180 -8.35 6.80 6.63
N ARG A 181 -8.81 8.06 6.67
CA ARG A 181 -8.03 9.17 7.24
C ARG A 181 -7.69 8.94 8.71
N ARG A 182 -8.60 8.36 9.51
CA ARG A 182 -8.29 8.01 10.91
C ARG A 182 -7.16 6.97 10.98
N THR A 183 -7.18 5.96 10.11
CA THR A 183 -6.08 4.98 10.01
C THR A 183 -4.74 5.66 9.74
N TRP A 184 -4.68 6.61 8.81
CA TRP A 184 -3.45 7.35 8.49
C TRP A 184 -2.96 8.23 9.64
N ARG A 185 -3.88 8.83 10.40
CA ARG A 185 -3.54 9.58 11.63
C ARG A 185 -2.95 8.67 12.69
N ASP A 186 -3.58 7.52 12.92
CA ASP A 186 -3.10 6.54 13.89
C ASP A 186 -1.71 6.01 13.49
N LEU A 187 -1.48 5.77 12.19
CA LEU A 187 -0.16 5.40 11.66
C LEU A 187 0.88 6.51 11.86
N HIS A 188 0.50 7.76 11.66
CA HIS A 188 1.40 8.90 11.86
C HIS A 188 1.75 9.08 13.34
N ALA A 189 0.75 8.97 14.23
CA ALA A 189 0.95 9.01 15.68
C ALA A 189 1.85 7.86 16.20
N HIS A 190 1.89 6.74 15.47
CA HIS A 190 2.79 5.62 15.76
C HIS A 190 4.18 5.74 15.09
N GLY A 191 4.41 6.79 14.29
CA GLY A 191 5.67 7.00 13.58
C GLY A 191 5.87 6.09 12.37
N ASP A 192 4.81 5.46 11.85
CA ASP A 192 4.87 4.64 10.63
C ASP A 192 4.54 5.47 9.38
N ALA A 193 3.62 6.44 9.49
CA ALA A 193 3.23 7.32 8.39
C ALA A 193 3.87 8.70 8.50
N HIS A 194 4.27 9.24 7.36
CA HIS A 194 4.97 10.51 7.28
C HIS A 194 4.39 11.41 6.18
N SER A 195 4.53 12.71 6.38
CA SER A 195 4.26 13.70 5.36
C SER A 195 5.54 14.39 4.92
N LEU A 196 5.54 14.87 3.68
CA LEU A 196 6.52 15.82 3.19
C LEU A 196 5.77 17.03 2.65
N GLU A 197 6.15 18.20 3.15
CA GLU A 197 5.51 19.48 2.85
C GLU A 197 6.40 20.34 1.96
N VAL A 198 5.78 21.09 1.03
CA VAL A 198 6.45 22.11 0.21
C VAL A 198 5.85 23.46 0.52
N TRP A 199 6.70 24.41 0.89
CA TRP A 199 6.29 25.72 1.38
C TRP A 199 6.80 26.87 0.52
N GLU A 200 5.91 27.81 0.24
CA GLU A 200 6.19 29.14 -0.30
C GLU A 200 6.04 30.16 0.84
N GLY A 201 7.14 30.59 1.46
CA GLY A 201 7.06 31.36 2.71
C GLY A 201 6.37 30.55 3.80
N THR A 202 5.19 30.95 4.26
CA THR A 202 4.38 30.19 5.22
C THR A 202 3.24 29.39 4.59
N GLU A 203 3.03 29.52 3.27
CA GLU A 203 1.94 28.84 2.56
C GLU A 203 2.34 27.42 2.17
N LEU A 204 1.51 26.43 2.48
CA LEU A 204 1.65 25.05 2.04
C LEU A 204 1.20 24.92 0.58
N VAL A 205 2.15 24.77 -0.34
CA VAL A 205 1.88 24.80 -1.79
C VAL A 205 1.90 23.43 -2.47
N GLY A 206 2.28 22.39 -1.73
CA GLY A 206 2.23 21.01 -2.17
C GLY A 206 2.78 20.06 -1.12
N GLY A 207 2.69 18.78 -1.41
CA GLY A 207 3.19 17.76 -0.49
C GLY A 207 2.70 16.37 -0.86
N LEU A 208 3.12 15.42 -0.05
CA LEU A 208 2.71 14.03 -0.12
C LEU A 208 2.63 13.44 1.28
N PHE A 209 1.90 12.34 1.42
CA PHE A 209 1.98 11.49 2.58
C PHE A 209 2.11 10.03 2.17
N GLY A 210 2.66 9.24 3.07
CA GLY A 210 2.95 7.85 2.83
C GLY A 210 3.30 7.09 4.09
N LEU A 211 3.64 5.82 3.92
CA LEU A 211 4.06 4.94 5.01
C LEU A 211 5.50 4.50 4.75
N GLN A 212 6.33 4.53 5.79
CA GLN A 212 7.68 3.99 5.72
C GLN A 212 7.72 2.58 6.33
N THR A 213 8.44 1.68 5.67
CA THR A 213 8.75 0.35 6.17
C THR A 213 10.24 0.09 5.98
N GLY A 214 11.03 0.41 7.01
CA GLY A 214 12.49 0.39 6.95
C GLY A 214 13.00 1.21 5.77
N GLY A 215 13.75 0.57 4.87
CA GLY A 215 14.30 1.21 3.66
C GLY A 215 13.30 1.46 2.52
N VAL A 216 12.02 1.13 2.65
CA VAL A 216 11.02 1.38 1.60
C VAL A 216 10.00 2.42 2.05
N PHE A 217 9.76 3.44 1.22
CA PHE A 217 8.72 4.45 1.45
C PHE A 217 7.59 4.31 0.43
N TYR A 218 6.36 4.13 0.89
CA TYR A 218 5.17 4.01 0.05
C TYR A 218 4.47 5.35 -0.07
N VAL A 219 4.49 5.98 -1.26
CA VAL A 219 3.74 7.21 -1.51
C VAL A 219 2.26 6.86 -1.68
N ALA A 220 1.42 7.34 -0.76
CA ALA A 220 0.00 7.03 -0.77
C ALA A 220 -0.80 8.02 -1.62
N SER A 221 -0.52 9.32 -1.46
CA SER A 221 -1.06 10.38 -2.32
C SER A 221 -0.22 11.63 -2.21
N LEU A 222 -0.36 12.47 -3.22
CA LEU A 222 0.31 13.76 -3.37
C LEU A 222 -0.72 14.84 -3.72
N PHE A 223 -0.38 16.09 -3.47
CA PHE A 223 -1.15 17.24 -3.91
C PHE A 223 -0.25 18.40 -4.28
N HIS A 224 -0.80 19.35 -5.02
CA HIS A 224 -0.19 20.66 -5.21
C HIS A 224 -1.26 21.74 -5.38
N SER A 225 -0.91 22.97 -5.03
CA SER A 225 -1.61 24.21 -5.40
C SER A 225 -0.75 25.10 -6.30
N ARG A 226 0.57 24.87 -6.35
CA ARG A 226 1.50 25.47 -7.31
C ARG A 226 2.07 24.41 -8.25
N SER A 227 2.28 24.78 -9.51
CA SER A 227 2.89 23.88 -10.51
C SER A 227 4.23 23.34 -10.02
N ASN A 228 4.48 22.04 -10.25
CA ASN A 228 5.67 21.30 -9.81
C ASN A 228 5.83 21.06 -8.30
N ALA A 229 4.98 21.60 -7.41
CA ALA A 229 5.19 21.41 -5.97
C ALA A 229 5.15 19.92 -5.55
N SER A 230 4.22 19.12 -6.06
CA SER A 230 4.20 17.66 -5.77
C SER A 230 5.42 16.92 -6.32
N LYS A 231 6.01 17.37 -7.43
CA LYS A 231 7.25 16.81 -7.99
C LYS A 231 8.48 17.19 -7.16
N VAL A 232 8.49 18.39 -6.59
CA VAL A 232 9.51 18.79 -5.60
C VAL A 232 9.39 17.90 -4.36
N ALA A 233 8.17 17.63 -3.90
CA ALA A 233 7.95 16.76 -2.75
C ALA A 233 8.50 15.35 -2.98
N ASP A 234 8.18 14.73 -4.12
CA ASP A 234 8.65 13.39 -4.48
C ASP A 234 10.18 13.34 -4.66
N LEU A 235 10.76 14.32 -5.36
CA LEU A 235 12.21 14.45 -5.52
C LEU A 235 12.92 14.57 -4.16
N ASP A 236 12.36 15.38 -3.26
CA ASP A 236 12.96 15.57 -1.94
C ASP A 236 12.83 14.34 -1.05
N LEU A 237 11.68 13.66 -1.07
CA LEU A 237 11.49 12.40 -0.38
C LEU A 237 12.56 11.39 -0.79
N ASN A 238 12.79 11.25 -2.11
CA ASN A 238 13.79 10.33 -2.64
C ASN A 238 15.21 10.70 -2.19
N ALA A 239 15.54 12.00 -2.14
CA ALA A 239 16.83 12.49 -1.66
C ALA A 239 17.03 12.25 -0.16
N ARG A 240 16.02 12.54 0.67
CA ARG A 240 16.07 12.27 2.13
C ARG A 240 16.18 10.78 2.40
N LEU A 241 15.43 9.95 1.68
CA LEU A 241 15.50 8.50 1.80
C LEU A 241 16.90 7.97 1.46
N ALA A 242 17.51 8.47 0.39
CA ALA A 242 18.88 8.10 0.02
C ALA A 242 19.91 8.51 1.08
N ALA A 243 19.82 9.74 1.59
CA ALA A 243 20.72 10.23 2.63
C ALA A 243 20.62 9.41 3.93
N ALA A 244 19.43 8.87 4.23
CA ALA A 244 19.19 8.00 5.38
C ALA A 244 19.53 6.52 5.15
N GLY A 245 20.06 6.15 3.98
CA GLY A 245 20.42 4.77 3.65
C GLY A 245 19.23 3.88 3.23
N GLY A 246 18.10 4.48 2.85
CA GLY A 246 16.96 3.76 2.31
C GLY A 246 17.19 3.21 0.90
N ALA A 247 16.22 2.43 0.41
CA ALA A 247 16.35 1.61 -0.79
C ALA A 247 15.42 2.05 -1.93
N LEU A 248 14.12 2.20 -1.67
CA LEU A 248 13.10 2.41 -2.71
C LEU A 248 11.97 3.33 -2.26
N VAL A 249 11.51 4.19 -3.17
CA VAL A 249 10.20 4.84 -3.10
C VAL A 249 9.23 4.05 -3.98
N ASP A 250 8.11 3.59 -3.41
CA ASP A 250 7.03 2.90 -4.12
C ASP A 250 5.97 3.92 -4.58
N ALA A 251 5.69 3.92 -5.89
CA ALA A 251 4.68 4.77 -6.53
C ALA A 251 3.39 4.00 -6.87
N GLY A 252 3.25 2.77 -6.38
CA GLY A 252 2.06 1.93 -6.55
C GLY A 252 2.06 1.09 -7.84
N GLY A 253 0.84 0.74 -8.28
CA GLY A 253 0.59 -0.18 -9.40
C GLY A 253 0.18 0.49 -10.72
N PHE A 254 0.01 1.81 -10.73
CA PHE A 254 -0.32 2.55 -11.95
C PHE A 254 0.95 3.07 -12.62
N TRP A 255 0.92 3.14 -13.95
CA TRP A 255 1.97 3.76 -14.75
C TRP A 255 1.46 5.05 -15.37
N TYR A 256 2.28 6.09 -15.37
CA TYR A 256 1.99 7.36 -16.02
C TYR A 256 3.13 7.72 -16.96
N ASP A 257 2.83 8.23 -18.15
CA ASP A 257 3.83 8.47 -19.21
C ASP A 257 5.02 9.34 -18.78
N TYR A 258 4.84 10.21 -17.79
CA TYR A 258 5.91 11.08 -17.30
C TYR A 258 6.89 10.38 -16.34
N PHE A 259 6.60 9.16 -15.89
CA PHE A 259 7.36 8.44 -14.86
C PHE A 259 8.83 8.23 -15.20
N GLU A 260 9.14 7.82 -16.43
CA GLU A 260 10.53 7.65 -16.87
C GLU A 260 11.32 8.96 -16.77
N SER A 261 10.68 10.08 -17.12
CA SER A 261 11.31 11.40 -17.09
C SER A 261 11.67 11.91 -15.69
N VAL A 262 11.14 11.26 -14.64
CA VAL A 262 11.39 11.58 -13.23
C VAL A 262 12.13 10.45 -12.49
N GLY A 263 12.60 9.42 -13.21
CA GLY A 263 13.41 8.33 -12.64
C GLY A 263 12.62 7.14 -12.08
N VAL A 264 11.30 7.12 -12.27
CA VAL A 264 10.46 5.96 -11.90
C VAL A 264 10.67 4.86 -12.95
N ARG A 265 10.78 3.61 -12.48
CA ARG A 265 10.91 2.40 -13.30
C ARG A 265 9.92 1.32 -12.86
N GLN A 266 9.62 0.40 -13.76
CA GLN A 266 8.89 -0.82 -13.41
C GLN A 266 9.84 -1.91 -12.95
N VAL A 267 9.45 -2.61 -11.89
CA VAL A 267 10.12 -3.83 -11.40
C VAL A 267 9.12 -4.96 -11.32
N SER A 268 9.61 -6.20 -11.44
CA SER A 268 8.76 -7.35 -11.14
C SER A 268 8.35 -7.33 -9.66
N ARG A 269 7.19 -7.91 -9.35
CA ARG A 269 6.76 -8.10 -7.96
C ARG A 269 7.81 -8.87 -7.14
N ALA A 270 8.44 -9.87 -7.75
CA ALA A 270 9.49 -10.67 -7.10
C ALA A 270 10.68 -9.81 -6.69
N GLU A 271 11.17 -8.92 -7.58
CA GLU A 271 12.26 -7.97 -7.28
C GLU A 271 11.87 -6.99 -6.17
N PHE A 272 10.66 -6.44 -6.23
CA PHE A 272 10.14 -5.56 -5.19
C PHE A 272 10.09 -6.25 -3.83
N LEU A 273 9.46 -7.42 -3.74
CA LEU A 273 9.31 -8.18 -2.49
C LEU A 273 10.66 -8.64 -1.94
N ALA A 274 11.62 -9.00 -2.80
CA ALA A 274 12.98 -9.33 -2.38
C ALA A 274 13.70 -8.13 -1.74
N THR A 275 13.54 -6.94 -2.32
CA THR A 275 14.11 -5.71 -1.75
C THR A 275 13.43 -5.32 -0.44
N LEU A 276 12.09 -5.39 -0.38
CA LEU A 276 11.33 -5.13 0.83
C LEU A 276 11.71 -6.07 1.97
N ARG A 277 11.75 -7.39 1.74
CA ARG A 277 12.08 -8.36 2.79
C ARG A 277 13.46 -8.12 3.41
N ARG A 278 14.40 -7.66 2.60
CA ARG A 278 15.77 -7.36 3.02
C ARG A 278 15.88 -6.07 3.82
N THR A 279 15.01 -5.09 3.58
CA THR A 279 15.17 -3.71 4.08
C THR A 279 14.06 -3.25 5.04
N ARG A 280 12.96 -4.01 5.17
CA ARG A 280 11.78 -3.64 5.96
C ARG A 280 12.01 -3.50 7.47
N ASP A 281 13.16 -3.97 7.94
CA ASP A 281 13.56 -3.95 9.35
C ASP A 281 14.79 -3.05 9.59
N ASP A 282 15.27 -2.36 8.56
CA ASP A 282 16.37 -1.40 8.67
C ASP A 282 15.93 -0.16 9.45
N VAL A 283 16.85 0.41 10.23
CA VAL A 283 16.64 1.69 10.91
C VAL A 283 17.00 2.81 9.93
N VAL A 284 15.98 3.45 9.37
CA VAL A 284 16.12 4.56 8.42
C VAL A 284 15.36 5.75 9.01
N ASP A 285 16.09 6.77 9.47
CA ASP A 285 15.49 7.97 10.05
C ASP A 285 15.54 9.12 9.04
N LEU A 286 14.37 9.60 8.63
CA LEU A 286 14.28 10.66 7.64
C LEU A 286 14.47 12.01 8.32
N ASP A 287 15.36 12.82 7.77
CA ASP A 287 15.56 14.19 8.22
C ASP A 287 14.24 14.97 8.13
N ARG A 288 13.80 15.56 9.24
CA ARG A 288 12.59 16.37 9.35
C ARG A 288 12.84 17.87 9.21
N ALA A 289 14.10 18.29 9.09
CA ALA A 289 14.45 19.70 8.98
C ALA A 289 13.79 20.36 7.78
N ARG A 290 13.44 21.63 7.97
CA ARG A 290 12.98 22.49 6.90
C ARG A 290 14.16 22.98 6.08
N LEU A 291 14.24 22.56 4.82
CA LEU A 291 15.40 22.77 3.96
C LEU A 291 15.05 23.50 2.66
N PRO A 292 15.94 24.32 2.10
CA PRO A 292 15.70 24.99 0.82
C PRO A 292 15.69 24.00 -0.33
N VAL A 293 14.74 24.14 -1.26
CA VAL A 293 14.62 23.22 -2.41
C VAL A 293 15.81 23.34 -3.39
N ALA A 294 16.53 24.46 -3.37
CA ALA A 294 17.70 24.68 -4.21
C ALA A 294 18.81 23.63 -3.99
N ARG A 295 18.87 22.99 -2.81
CA ARG A 295 19.83 21.91 -2.53
C ARG A 295 19.62 20.65 -3.38
N LEU A 296 18.44 20.50 -3.98
CA LEU A 296 18.08 19.35 -4.83
C LEU A 296 18.58 19.52 -6.28
N LEU A 297 19.20 20.66 -6.59
CA LEU A 297 19.88 20.82 -7.87
C LEU A 297 21.11 19.91 -7.90
N PRO A 298 21.37 19.22 -9.02
CA PRO A 298 22.64 18.56 -9.23
C PRO A 298 23.79 19.55 -9.03
N ALA A 299 24.88 19.07 -8.41
CA ALA A 299 26.12 19.82 -8.31
C ALA A 299 26.69 20.20 -9.69
#